data_AF-A0A6L3AG12-F1
#
_entry.id   AF-A0A6L3AG12-F1
#
_cell.length_a   1.000
_cell.length_b   1.000
_cell.length_c   1.000
_cell.angle_alpha   90.00
_cell.angle_beta   90.00
_cell.angle_gamma   90.00
#
_symmetry.space_group_name_H-M   'P 1'
#
loop_
_entity.id
_entity.type
_entity.pdbx_description
1 polymer ?
#
loop_
_entity_poly.entity_id
_entity_poly.type
_entity_poly.pdbx_seq_one_letter_code
_entity_poly.pdbx_strand_id
1 'polypeptide(L)' 'MSAPLVIKIGGSTLGAADTTFADVAAMALSGDVPIVVHGGGAEASRWLDLMGIETRF' A
#
# COMPACT_ATOMS: atom_id res chain seq x y z
N MET A 1 -19.11 -14.26 -11.91
CA MET A 1 -18.17 -13.17 -11.58
C MET A 1 -17.25 -13.68 -10.50
N SER A 2 -15.93 -13.50 -10.67
CA SER A 2 -14.96 -13.74 -9.60
C SER A 2 -15.31 -12.84 -8.40
N ALA A 3 -15.15 -13.36 -7.18
CA ALA A 3 -15.33 -12.54 -5.99
C ALA A 3 -14.24 -11.45 -5.93
N PRO A 4 -14.52 -10.24 -5.41
CA PRO A 4 -13.48 -9.23 -5.25
C PRO A 4 -12.33 -9.72 -4.36
N LEU A 5 -11.10 -9.43 -4.75
CA LEU A 5 -9.89 -9.79 -3.99
C LEU A 5 -9.36 -8.56 -3.27
N VAL A 6 -9.36 -8.58 -1.93
CA VAL A 6 -8.79 -7.48 -1.14
C VAL A 6 -7.29 -7.70 -0.94
N ILE A 7 -6.48 -6.72 -1.34
CA ILE A 7 -5.02 -6.76 -1.28
C ILE A 7 -4.56 -5.66 -0.31
N LYS A 8 -3.97 -6.06 0.83
CA LYS A 8 -3.39 -5.12 1.80
C LYS A 8 -1.92 -4.87 1.51
N ILE A 9 -1.58 -3.66 1.11
CA ILE A 9 -0.20 -3.21 0.88
C ILE A 9 0.30 -2.47 2.12
N GLY A 10 1.47 -2.85 2.63
CA GLY A 10 2.13 -2.16 3.75
C GLY A 10 2.66 -0.79 3.33
N GLY A 11 2.67 0.18 4.26
CA GLY A 11 3.26 1.50 3.97
C GLY A 11 4.78 1.48 3.79
N SER A 12 5.45 0.43 4.29
CA SER A 12 6.91 0.23 4.23
C SER A 12 7.35 -0.73 3.11
N THR A 13 6.41 -1.36 2.39
CA THR A 13 6.73 -2.39 1.40
C THR A 13 6.97 -1.83 0.00
N LEU A 14 6.53 -0.61 -0.27
CA LEU A 14 6.70 0.02 -1.58
C LEU A 14 8.04 0.76 -1.62
N GLY A 15 8.95 0.25 -2.45
CA GLY A 15 10.29 0.81 -2.67
C GLY A 15 10.64 0.87 -4.15
N ALA A 16 11.84 1.37 -4.46
CA ALA A 16 12.26 1.62 -5.85
C ALA A 16 12.30 0.38 -6.77
N ALA A 17 12.34 -0.83 -6.20
CA ALA A 17 12.38 -2.09 -6.93
C ALA A 17 11.05 -2.87 -6.89
N ASP A 18 9.98 -2.29 -6.35
CA ASP A 18 8.69 -2.96 -6.19
C ASP A 18 7.86 -2.96 -7.49
N THR A 19 7.13 -4.07 -7.73
CA THR A 19 6.21 -4.24 -8.87
C THR A 19 4.74 -4.32 -8.48
N THR A 20 4.42 -4.22 -7.18
CA THR A 20 3.10 -4.53 -6.62
C THR A 20 1.96 -3.82 -7.36
N PHE A 21 2.10 -2.52 -7.66
CA PHE A 21 1.06 -1.80 -8.40
C PHE A 21 0.96 -2.19 -9.87
N ALA A 22 2.07 -2.55 -10.50
CA ALA A 22 2.06 -3.05 -11.87
C ALA A 22 1.36 -4.42 -11.94
N ASP A 23 1.60 -5.28 -10.95
CA ASP A 23 0.96 -6.59 -10.84
C ASP A 23 -0.55 -6.44 -10.57
N VAL A 24 -0.96 -5.55 -9.65
CA VAL A 24 -2.38 -5.23 -9.40
C VAL A 24 -3.06 -4.68 -10.66
N ALA A 25 -2.38 -3.82 -11.42
CA ALA A 25 -2.90 -3.30 -12.68
C ALA A 25 -3.06 -4.41 -13.72
N ALA A 26 -2.10 -5.33 -13.82
CA ALA A 26 -2.19 -6.49 -14.70
C ALA A 26 -3.38 -7.39 -14.35
N MET A 27 -3.64 -7.62 -13.06
CA MET A 27 -4.83 -8.35 -12.59
C MET A 27 -6.15 -7.68 -13.00
N ALA A 28 -6.24 -6.36 -12.81
CA ALA A 28 -7.42 -5.61 -13.23
C ALA A 28 -7.64 -5.70 -14.76
N LEU A 29 -6.56 -5.66 -15.54
CA LEU A 29 -6.61 -5.81 -17.00
C LEU A 29 -6.98 -7.24 -17.44
N SER A 30 -6.64 -8.28 -16.66
CA SER A 30 -7.08 -9.65 -16.92
C SER A 30 -8.52 -9.94 -16.51
N GLY A 31 -9.24 -8.94 -15.97
CA GLY A 31 -10.65 -9.04 -15.59
C GLY A 31 -10.88 -9.46 -14.13
N ASP A 32 -9.83 -9.51 -13.31
CA ASP A 32 -9.99 -9.64 -11.86
C ASP A 32 -10.50 -8.34 -11.25
N VAL A 33 -11.04 -8.42 -10.03
CA VAL A 33 -11.54 -7.25 -9.27
C VAL A 33 -10.69 -7.06 -8.01
N PRO A 34 -9.45 -6.56 -8.15
CA PRO A 34 -8.61 -6.26 -6.98
C PRO A 34 -9.13 -5.00 -6.27
N ILE A 35 -9.20 -5.07 -4.93
CA ILE A 35 -9.48 -3.95 -4.04
C ILE A 35 -8.23 -3.71 -3.22
N VAL A 36 -7.55 -2.59 -3.48
CA VAL A 36 -6.32 -2.24 -2.76
C VAL A 36 -6.64 -1.48 -1.48
N VAL A 37 -6.09 -1.95 -0.37
CA VAL A 37 -6.02 -1.23 0.90
C VAL A 37 -4.55 -0.96 1.18
N HIS A 38 -4.16 0.27 1.50
CA HIS A 38 -2.75 0.59 1.81
C HIS A 38 -2.58 1.11 3.24
N GLY A 39 -1.35 1.00 3.75
CA GLY A 39 -0.92 1.70 4.96
C GLY A 39 -0.13 2.97 4.63
N GLY A 40 0.39 3.62 5.66
CA GLY A 40 1.28 4.79 5.53
C GLY A 40 2.04 5.12 6.80
N GLY A 41 2.12 4.18 7.76
CA GLY A 41 2.64 4.45 9.10
C GLY A 41 4.08 4.94 9.10
N ALA A 42 4.97 4.33 8.29
CA ALA A 42 6.37 4.75 8.20
C ALA A 42 6.52 6.21 7.72
N GLU A 43 5.75 6.61 6.71
CA GLU A 43 5.76 7.99 6.21
C GLU A 43 5.11 8.96 7.20
N ALA A 44 4.03 8.56 7.86
CA ALA A 44 3.41 9.35 8.93
C ALA A 44 4.39 9.59 10.09
N SER A 45 5.05 8.53 10.59
CA SER A 45 6.11 8.63 11.61
C SER A 45 7.24 9.54 11.17
N ARG A 46 7.71 9.41 9.91
CA ARG A 46 8.77 10.27 9.36
C ARG A 46 8.38 11.76 9.41
N TRP A 47 7.13 12.10 9.11
CA TRP A 47 6.65 13.48 9.22
C TRP A 47 6.54 13.95 10.67
N LEU A 48 6.06 13.12 11.58
CA LEU A 48 5.98 13.45 13.01
C LEU A 48 7.38 13.74 13.58
N ASP A 49 8.38 12.92 13.22
CA ASP A 49 9.77 13.13 13.63
C ASP A 49 10.32 14.46 13.10
N LEU A 50 10.07 14.79 11.81
CA LEU A 50 10.49 16.07 11.22
C LEU A 50 9.83 17.28 11.88
N MET A 51 8.62 17.10 12.43
CA MET A 51 7.87 18.14 13.14
C MET A 51 8.18 18.18 14.64
N GLY A 52 9.01 17.27 15.16
CA GLY A 52 9.31 17.15 16.58
C GLY A 52 8.11 16.72 17.43
N ILE A 53 7.16 15.97 16.84
CA ILE A 53 5.96 15.47 17.53
C ILE A 53 6.22 14.05 18.02
N GLU A 54 6.10 13.83 19.33
CA GLU A 54 6.23 12.50 19.93
C GLU A 54 5.14 11.56 19.42
N THR A 55 5.53 10.35 19.01
CA THR A 55 4.59 9.30 18.57
C THR A 55 4.49 8.20 19.63
N ARG A 56 3.28 7.65 19.85
CA ARG A 56 3.04 6.51 20.74
C ARG A 56 2.22 5.46 19.98
N PHE A 57 2.57 4.19 20.16
CA PHE A 57 1.97 3.04 19.48
C PHE A 57 1.51 1.99 20.49
#